data_AF-A0AAD5WLM8-F1
#
_entry.id   AF-A0AAD5WLM8-F1
#
_cell.length_a   1.000
_cell.length_b   1.000
_cell.length_c   1.000
_cell.angle_alpha   90.00
_cell.angle_beta   90.00
_cell.angle_gamma   90.00
#
_symmetry.space_group_name_H-M   'P 1'
#
loop_
_entity.id
_entity.type
_entity.pdbx_description
1 polymer ?
#
loop_
_entity_poly.entity_id
_entity_poly.type
_entity_poly.pdbx_seq_one_letter_code
_entity_poly.pdbx_strand_id
1 'polypeptide(L)'
;MFLLAARKIAEAVTEKSLYTYSRLYPRLKNVRELSIEIAVEVGEYLYKHDLATLHPKPEDMEMFIRQQVFSVEYTDLINETYDWPAHDMKHGFPVPVLQRSSMDDDE
;
A
#
# COMPACT_ATOMS: atom_id res chain seq x y z
N MET A 1 7.29 11.69 20.59
CA MET A 1 7.69 10.85 19.44
C MET A 1 8.89 9.96 19.76
N PHE A 2 10.11 10.49 19.93
CA PHE A 2 11.30 9.66 20.20
C PHE A 2 11.19 8.76 21.45
N LEU A 3 10.57 9.24 22.53
CA LEU A 3 10.33 8.44 23.73
C LEU A 3 9.42 7.23 23.46
N LEU A 4 8.41 7.38 22.60
CA LEU A 4 7.51 6.28 22.20
C LEU A 4 8.29 5.21 21.43
N ALA A 5 9.12 5.65 20.47
CA ALA A 5 9.99 4.74 19.73
C ALA A 5 10.97 4.00 20.65
N ALA A 6 11.61 4.70 21.59
CA ALA A 6 12.53 4.08 22.56
C ALA A 6 11.82 3.03 23.43
N ARG A 7 10.59 3.32 23.89
CA ARG A 7 9.78 2.36 24.64
C ARG A 7 9.46 1.12 23.80
N LYS A 8 9.06 1.30 22.54
CA LYS A 8 8.78 0.18 21.62
C LYS A 8 10.01 -0.66 21.32
N ILE A 9 11.18 -0.04 21.13
CA ILE A 9 12.44 -0.77 20.94
C ILE A 9 12.77 -1.61 22.18
N ALA A 10 12.55 -1.08 23.39
CA ALA A 10 12.79 -1.81 24.64
C ALA A 10 11.82 -2.99 24.81
N GLU A 11 10.54 -2.82 24.48
CA GLU A 11 9.51 -3.88 24.50
C GLU A 11 9.85 -5.05 23.54
N ALA A 12 10.51 -4.77 22.42
CA ALA A 12 10.89 -5.79 21.44
C ALA A 12 12.07 -6.68 21.85
N VAL A 13 12.74 -6.40 22.98
CA VAL A 13 13.87 -7.21 23.46
C VAL A 13 13.34 -8.46 24.18
N THR A 14 13.60 -9.64 23.61
CA THR A 14 13.17 -10.90 24.21
C THR A 14 13.98 -11.27 25.45
N GLU A 15 13.35 -11.95 26.41
CA GLU A 15 14.03 -12.44 27.62
C GLU A 15 15.24 -13.31 27.31
N LYS A 16 15.14 -14.17 26.28
CA LYS A 16 16.28 -14.97 25.80
C LYS A 16 17.44 -14.09 25.33
N SER A 17 17.15 -13.01 24.60
CA SER A 17 18.17 -12.04 24.18
C SER A 17 18.88 -11.41 25.37
N LEU A 18 18.11 -11.06 26.41
CA LEU A 18 18.62 -10.40 27.60
C LEU A 18 19.39 -11.36 28.52
N TYR A 19 18.81 -12.51 28.89
CA TYR A 19 19.39 -13.41 29.90
C TYR A 19 20.40 -14.40 29.34
N THR A 20 20.23 -14.87 28.09
CA THR A 20 21.15 -15.85 27.48
C THR A 20 22.32 -15.19 26.77
N TYR A 21 22.07 -14.06 26.10
CA TYR A 21 23.06 -13.40 25.24
C TYR A 21 23.50 -12.02 25.75
N SER A 22 22.99 -11.56 26.91
CA SER A 22 23.30 -10.25 27.51
C SER A 22 23.14 -9.08 26.53
N ARG A 23 22.14 -9.15 25.65
CA ARG A 23 21.92 -8.17 24.59
C ARG A 23 20.77 -7.23 24.94
N LEU A 24 21.07 -5.94 24.99
CA LEU A 24 20.14 -4.86 25.32
C LEU A 24 19.25 -4.38 24.15
N TYR A 25 19.61 -4.72 22.91
CA TYR A 25 18.88 -4.29 21.71
C TYR A 25 18.31 -5.48 20.95
N PRO A 26 17.19 -5.31 20.23
CA PRO A 26 16.68 -6.34 19.35
C PRO A 26 17.67 -6.67 18.23
N ARG A 27 17.46 -7.81 17.56
CA ARG A 27 18.31 -8.22 16.45
C ARG A 27 18.14 -7.26 15.27
N LEU A 28 19.23 -6.86 14.64
CA LEU A 28 19.22 -5.95 13.48
C LEU A 28 18.38 -6.47 12.31
N LYS A 29 18.26 -7.80 12.15
CA LYS A 29 17.38 -8.40 11.13
C LYS A 29 15.91 -7.97 11.28
N ASN A 30 15.47 -7.63 12.50
CA ASN A 30 14.10 -7.28 12.80
C ASN A 30 13.84 -5.77 12.67
N VAL A 31 14.83 -4.96 12.27
CA VAL A 31 14.72 -3.50 12.23
C VAL A 31 13.57 -3.00 11.35
N ARG A 32 13.29 -3.69 10.23
CA ARG A 32 12.20 -3.33 9.31
C ARG A 32 10.84 -3.50 9.97
N GLU A 33 10.64 -4.63 10.63
CA GLU A 33 9.40 -4.94 11.34
C GLU A 33 9.20 -4.02 12.54
N LEU A 34 10.26 -3.80 13.31
CA LEU A 34 10.24 -2.88 14.44
C LEU A 34 9.93 -1.44 14.02
N SER A 35 10.40 -1.02 12.84
CA SER A 35 10.10 0.31 12.31
C SER A 35 8.62 0.47 11.96
N ILE A 36 7.97 -0.60 11.49
CA ILE A 36 6.52 -0.62 11.22
C ILE A 36 5.75 -0.50 12.53
N GLU A 37 6.10 -1.29 13.55
CA GLU A 37 5.48 -1.22 14.87
C GLU A 37 5.60 0.18 15.51
N ILE A 38 6.79 0.80 15.41
CA ILE A 38 7.00 2.17 15.88
C ILE A 38 6.12 3.15 15.11
N ALA A 39 6.02 3.01 13.79
CA ALA A 39 5.20 3.89 12.96
C ALA A 39 3.71 3.78 13.30
N VAL A 40 3.22 2.58 13.64
CA VAL A 40 1.84 2.37 14.11
C VAL A 40 1.61 3.10 15.44
N GLU A 41 2.47 2.88 16.43
CA GLU A 41 2.35 3.53 17.75
C GLU A 41 2.42 5.08 17.63
N VAL A 42 3.31 5.56 16.77
CA VAL A 42 3.45 6.99 16.45
C VAL A 42 2.19 7.53 15.78
N GLY A 43 1.66 6.83 14.79
CA GLY A 43 0.44 7.22 14.09
C GLY A 43 -0.75 7.30 15.04
N GLU A 44 -0.96 6.27 15.87
CA GLU A 44 -2.01 6.25 16.88
C GLU A 44 -1.89 7.41 17.86
N TYR A 45 -0.66 7.69 18.32
CA TYR A 45 -0.40 8.84 19.18
C TYR A 45 -0.76 10.17 18.50
N LEU A 46 -0.40 10.35 17.22
CA LEU A 46 -0.67 11.59 16.49
C LEU A 46 -2.16 11.82 16.27
N TYR A 47 -2.91 10.80 15.87
CA TYR A 47 -4.37 10.91 15.72
C TYR A 47 -5.06 11.18 17.05
N LYS A 48 -4.59 10.57 18.15
CA LYS A 48 -5.17 10.80 19.48
C LYS A 48 -4.98 12.24 20.00
N HIS A 49 -3.94 12.93 19.56
CA HIS A 49 -3.62 14.29 20.00
C HIS A 49 -3.95 15.37 18.95
N ASP A 50 -4.70 15.02 17.91
CA ASP A 50 -5.07 15.92 16.80
C ASP A 50 -3.85 16.56 16.11
N LEU A 51 -2.73 15.82 16.04
CA LEU A 51 -1.49 16.26 15.38
C LEU A 51 -1.30 15.63 14.00
N ALA A 52 -2.11 14.64 13.64
CA ALA A 52 -2.06 13.99 12.33
C ALA A 52 -2.66 14.90 11.26
N THR A 53 -2.01 15.00 10.10
CA THR A 53 -2.48 15.82 8.96
C THR A 53 -3.18 14.99 7.88
N LEU A 54 -2.99 13.67 7.89
CA LEU A 54 -3.64 12.75 6.96
C LEU A 54 -5.08 12.51 7.43
N HIS A 55 -6.06 12.71 6.57
CA HIS A 55 -7.47 12.48 6.87
C HIS A 55 -8.20 11.84 5.69
N PRO A 56 -9.13 10.88 5.93
CA PRO A 56 -9.54 10.36 7.23
C PRO A 56 -8.48 9.46 7.90
N LYS A 57 -8.64 9.17 9.20
CA LYS A 57 -7.82 8.15 9.89
C LYS A 57 -8.06 6.80 9.19
N PRO A 58 -7.00 6.07 8.78
CA PRO A 58 -7.14 4.72 8.24
C PRO A 58 -7.86 3.80 9.23
N GLU A 59 -8.73 2.92 8.74
CA GLU A 59 -9.43 1.93 9.57
C GLU A 59 -8.45 0.94 10.21
N ASP A 60 -7.51 0.44 9.41
CA ASP A 60 -6.40 -0.40 9.85
C ASP A 60 -5.07 0.34 9.61
N MET A 61 -4.47 0.83 10.70
CA MET A 61 -3.24 1.60 10.64
C MET A 61 -2.03 0.73 10.28
N GLU A 62 -2.00 -0.52 10.72
CA GLU A 62 -0.88 -1.42 10.44
C GLU A 62 -0.86 -1.79 8.96
N MET A 63 -2.03 -2.19 8.41
CA MET A 63 -2.16 -2.51 7.00
C MET A 63 -1.84 -1.30 6.13
N PHE A 64 -2.33 -0.11 6.49
CA PHE A 64 -2.02 1.13 5.78
C PHE A 64 -0.51 1.40 5.74
N ILE A 65 0.18 1.30 6.88
CA ILE A 65 1.63 1.54 6.93
C ILE A 65 2.37 0.50 6.08
N ARG A 66 2.02 -0.79 6.19
CA ARG A 66 2.66 -1.86 5.40
C ARG A 66 2.54 -1.63 3.89
N GLN A 67 1.41 -1.10 3.42
CA GLN A 67 1.21 -0.75 2.00
C GLN A 67 2.09 0.42 1.53
N GLN A 68 2.51 1.29 2.44
CA GLN A 68 3.36 2.45 2.13
C GLN A 68 4.87 2.13 2.23
N VAL A 69 5.23 0.99 2.81
CA VAL A 69 6.64 0.59 2.93
C VAL A 69 7.19 0.17 1.56
N PHE A 70 8.40 0.63 1.25
CA PHE A 70 9.09 0.28 0.00
C PHE A 70 9.27 -1.24 -0.19
N SER A 71 8.85 -1.76 -1.33
CA SER A 71 9.13 -3.14 -1.76
C SER A 71 10.43 -3.19 -2.57
N VAL A 72 11.22 -4.23 -2.35
CA VAL A 72 12.46 -4.50 -3.10
C VAL A 72 12.22 -5.35 -4.34
N GLU A 73 11.01 -5.86 -4.50
CA GLU A 73 10.63 -6.74 -5.61
C GLU A 73 10.38 -5.90 -6.87
N TYR A 74 10.71 -6.46 -8.04
CA TYR A 74 10.40 -5.81 -9.30
C TYR A 74 8.88 -5.76 -9.50
N THR A 75 8.40 -4.62 -9.98
CA THR A 75 7.01 -4.43 -10.37
C THR A 75 6.85 -4.74 -11.85
N ASP A 76 5.63 -5.13 -12.23
CA ASP A 76 5.30 -5.28 -13.64
C ASP A 76 5.38 -3.94 -14.36
N LEU A 77 6.01 -3.97 -15.52
CA LEU A 77 6.23 -2.79 -16.38
C LEU A 77 5.21 -2.74 -17.53
N ILE A 78 4.50 -3.84 -17.77
CA ILE A 78 3.52 -3.99 -18.83
C ILE A 78 2.13 -3.82 -18.22
N ASN A 79 1.24 -3.15 -18.94
CA ASN A 79 -0.12 -2.94 -18.48
C ASN A 79 -0.90 -4.26 -18.41
N GLU A 80 -1.63 -4.46 -17.33
CA GLU A 80 -2.61 -5.54 -17.18
C GLU A 80 -3.81 -5.28 -18.11
N THR A 81 -4.14 -6.27 -18.94
CA THR A 81 -5.35 -6.24 -19.78
C THR A 81 -6.52 -6.88 -19.03
N TYR A 82 -7.70 -6.30 -19.12
CA TYR A 82 -8.93 -6.89 -18.59
C TYR A 82 -10.06 -6.74 -19.60
N ASP A 83 -10.93 -7.75 -19.66
CA ASP A 83 -12.06 -7.76 -20.58
C ASP A 83 -13.24 -6.96 -20.01
N TRP A 84 -13.86 -6.16 -20.88
CA TRP A 84 -15.15 -5.56 -20.60
C TRP A 84 -16.29 -6.53 -20.94
N PRO A 85 -17.54 -6.27 -20.49
CA PRO A 85 -18.67 -7.04 -20.98
C PRO A 85 -18.72 -7.08 -22.50
N ALA A 86 -18.95 -8.26 -23.10
CA ALA A 86 -18.80 -8.47 -24.54
C ALA A 86 -19.69 -7.58 -25.42
N HIS A 87 -20.80 -7.06 -24.88
CA HIS A 87 -21.64 -6.08 -25.57
C HIS A 87 -20.94 -4.73 -25.75
N ASP A 88 -20.18 -4.30 -24.74
CA ASP A 88 -19.53 -2.99 -24.66
C ASP A 88 -18.16 -2.97 -25.36
N MET A 89 -17.62 -4.14 -25.68
CA MET A 89 -16.39 -4.29 -26.49
C MET A 89 -16.66 -4.26 -28.01
N LYS A 90 -17.93 -4.17 -28.44
CA LYS A 90 -18.27 -4.17 -29.86
C LYS A 90 -17.89 -2.85 -30.51
N HIS A 91 -17.03 -2.92 -31.53
CA HIS A 91 -16.74 -1.78 -32.37
C HIS A 91 -17.90 -1.49 -33.33
N GLY A 92 -18.07 -0.21 -33.68
CA GLY A 92 -19.12 0.26 -34.58
C GLY A 92 -20.23 1.03 -33.87
N PHE A 93 -21.20 1.48 -34.65
CA PHE A 93 -22.34 2.21 -34.09
C PHE A 93 -23.27 1.25 -33.35
N PRO A 94 -23.73 1.58 -32.12
CA PRO A 94 -24.67 0.74 -31.38
C PRO A 94 -26.07 0.75 -32.01
N VAL A 95 -26.30 1.68 -32.94
CA VAL A 95 -27.52 1.86 -33.70
C VAL A 95 -27.26 1.58 -35.18
N PRO A 96 -28.27 1.08 -35.92
CA PRO A 96 -28.15 0.90 -37.36
C PRO A 96 -27.78 2.21 -38.07
N VAL A 97 -26.77 2.16 -38.94
CA VAL A 97 -26.34 3.29 -39.78
C VAL A 97 -26.87 3.10 -41.20
N LEU A 98 -27.40 4.19 -41.78
CA LEU A 98 -27.71 4.24 -43.20
C LEU A 98 -26.39 4.35 -43.98
N GLN A 99 -26.10 3.38 -44.85
CA GLN A 99 -24.91 3.43 -45.70
C GLN A 99 -24.97 4.68 -46.60
N ARG A 100 -23.88 5.44 -46.64
CA ARG A 100 -23.67 6.49 -47.63
C ARG A 100 -22.93 5.86 -48.81
N SER A 101 -23.50 5.91 -50.01
CA SER A 101 -22.79 5.57 -51.24
C SER A 101 -21.87 6.73 -51.66
N SER A 102 -20.69 6.41 -52.19
CA SER A 102 -19.85 7.40 -52.87
C SER A 102 -20.18 7.42 -54.36
N MET A 103 -19.96 8.55 -55.04
CA MET A 103 -20.28 8.72 -56.47
C MET A 103 -19.54 7.74 -57.39
N ASP A 104 -18.46 7.12 -56.91
CA ASP A 104 -17.64 6.16 -57.67
C ASP A 104 -18.21 4.72 -57.66
N ASP A 105 -19.30 4.46 -56.92
CA ASP A 105 -19.91 3.12 -56.80
C ASP A 105 -21.05 2.88 -57.83
N ASP A 106 -21.39 3.87 -58.66
CA ASP A 106 -22.49 3.86 -59.63
C ASP A 106 -22.01 3.75 -61.10
N GLU A 107 -21.07 2.84 -61.41
CA GLU A 107 -20.63 2.52 -62.79
C GLU A 107 -20.91 1.06 -63.21
#